data_AF-A0A392TPH5-F1
#
_entry.id   AF-A0A392TPH5-F1
#
_cell.length_a   1.000
_cell.length_b   1.000
_cell.length_c   1.000
_cell.angle_alpha   90.00
_cell.angle_beta   90.00
_cell.angle_gamma   90.00
#
_symmetry.space_group_name_H-M   'P 1'
#
loop_
_entity.id
_entity.type
_entity.pdbx_description
1 polymer ?
#
loop_
_entity_poly.entity_id
_entity_poly.type
_entity_poly.pdbx_seq_one_letter_code
_entity_poly.pdbx_strand_id
1 'polypeptide(L)' 'MLLCLSDQEASRVLEEVHNGSCGSHIGARSLTGKIIRAGFYWPNLQDDTARYVRSCDKCQRHANLYHAPCEPL' A
#
# COMPACT_ATOMS: atom_id res chain seq x y z
N MET A 1 14.16 12.08 11.67
CA MET A 1 13.85 13.13 10.69
C MET A 1 13.21 12.45 9.49
N LEU A 2 12.12 12.99 8.93
CA LEU A 2 11.49 12.44 7.72
C LEU A 2 11.83 13.34 6.52
N LEU A 3 12.12 12.73 5.37
CA LEU A 3 12.29 13.40 4.10
C LEU A 3 10.90 13.63 3.48
N CYS A 4 10.59 14.91 3.23
CA CYS A 4 9.38 15.28 2.50
C CYS A 4 9.60 15.01 1.01
N LEU A 5 8.70 14.25 0.40
CA LEU A 5 8.76 13.88 -1.01
C LEU A 5 7.80 14.72 -1.85
N SER A 6 8.20 14.97 -3.09
CA SER A 6 7.30 15.44 -4.14
C SER A 6 6.34 14.34 -4.59
N ASP A 7 5.26 14.71 -5.28
CA ASP A 7 4.26 13.75 -5.79
C ASP A 7 4.87 12.67 -6.69
N GLN A 8 5.89 13.04 -7.49
CA GLN A 8 6.58 12.09 -8.36
C GLN A 8 7.40 11.08 -7.55
N GLU A 9 8.12 11.53 -6.52
CA GLU A 9 8.90 10.66 -5.65
C GLU A 9 7.99 9.78 -4.79
N ALA A 10 6.91 10.34 -4.26
CA ALA A 10 5.90 9.60 -3.50
C ALA A 10 5.30 8.46 -4.33
N SER A 11 4.97 8.71 -5.61
CA SER A 11 4.44 7.70 -6.53
C SER A 11 5.43 6.56 -6.75
N ARG A 12 6.72 6.87 -6.95
CA ARG A 12 7.79 5.87 -7.09
C ARG A 12 7.96 5.04 -5.82
N VAL A 13 7.97 5.69 -4.65
CA VAL A 13 8.08 5.00 -3.36
C VAL A 13 6.88 4.08 -3.12
N LEU A 14 5.66 4.51 -3.45
CA LEU A 14 4.47 3.65 -3.36
C LEU A 14 4.61 2.41 -4.25
N GLU A 15 5.04 2.60 -5.50
CA GLU A 15 5.25 1.50 -6.43
C GLU A 15 6.34 0.52 -5.96
N GLU A 16 7.50 1.01 -5.57
CA GLU A 16 8.60 0.15 -5.11
C GLU A 16 8.26 -0.61 -3.83
N VAL A 17 7.67 0.07 -2.83
CA VAL A 17 7.37 -0.56 -1.53
C VAL A 17 6.18 -1.54 -1.64
N HIS A 18 5.20 -1.27 -2.51
CA HIS A 18 4.02 -2.11 -2.66
C HIS A 18 4.21 -3.23 -3.71
N ASN A 19 4.75 -2.89 -4.88
CA ASN A 19 4.83 -3.75 -6.08
C ASN A 19 6.25 -4.17 -6.47
N GLY A 20 7.30 -3.59 -5.88
CA GLY A 20 8.70 -3.91 -6.22
C GLY A 20 9.05 -5.39 -5.99
N SER A 21 10.29 -5.77 -6.28
CA SER A 21 10.73 -7.18 -6.15
C SER A 21 10.57 -7.75 -4.74
N CYS A 22 10.63 -6.88 -3.72
CA CYS A 22 10.37 -7.20 -2.31
C CYS A 22 9.00 -6.66 -1.83
N GLY A 23 8.12 -6.30 -2.76
CA GLY A 23 6.76 -5.83 -2.52
C GLY A 23 5.95 -6.89 -1.78
N SER A 24 5.18 -6.46 -0.78
CA SER A 24 4.52 -7.37 0.16
C SER A 24 2.99 -7.29 0.11
N HIS A 25 2.43 -6.53 -0.85
CA HIS A 25 0.98 -6.35 -1.04
C HIS A 25 0.18 -6.12 0.25
N ILE A 26 0.81 -5.45 1.22
CA ILE A 26 0.24 -5.21 2.55
C ILE A 26 -0.85 -4.15 2.51
N GLY A 27 -1.75 -4.21 3.48
CA GLY A 27 -2.80 -3.20 3.66
C GLY A 27 -2.25 -1.78 3.88
N ALA A 28 -3.08 -0.79 3.56
CA ALA A 28 -2.70 0.63 3.54
C ALA A 28 -2.04 1.12 4.84
N ARG A 29 -2.62 0.80 6.01
CA ARG A 29 -2.04 1.19 7.32
C ARG A 29 -0.61 0.67 7.51
N SER A 30 -0.37 -0.58 7.13
CA SER A 30 0.96 -1.20 7.23
C SER A 30 1.93 -0.62 6.20
N LEU A 31 1.44 -0.27 5.00
CA LEU A 31 2.20 0.40 3.96
C LEU A 31 2.66 1.79 4.41
N THR A 32 1.75 2.63 4.93
CA THR A 32 2.07 3.92 5.55
C THR A 32 3.15 3.78 6.62
N GLY A 33 3.00 2.81 7.52
CA GLY A 33 3.98 2.56 8.58
C GLY A 33 5.35 2.16 8.04
N LYS A 34 5.43 1.37 6.96
CA LYS A 34 6.72 1.05 6.31
C LYS A 34 7.38 2.29 5.71
N ILE A 35 6.62 3.14 5.02
CA ILE A 35 7.13 4.36 4.38
C ILE A 35 7.66 5.34 5.43
N ILE A 36 6.92 5.56 6.51
CA ILE A 36 7.37 6.43 7.62
C ILE A 36 8.63 5.86 8.28
N ARG A 37 8.71 4.54 8.51
CA ARG A 37 9.91 3.90 9.08
C ARG A 37 11.12 3.98 8.16
N ALA A 38 10.90 3.99 6.84
CA ALA A 38 11.96 4.21 5.85
C ALA A 38 12.42 5.68 5.80
N GLY A 39 11.76 6.58 6.53
CA GLY A 39 12.15 7.97 6.64
C GLY A 39 11.47 8.89 5.64
N PHE A 40 10.40 8.45 4.96
CA PHE A 40 9.70 9.26 3.95
C PHE A 40 8.37 9.78 4.46
N TYR A 41 7.97 10.95 3.95
CA TYR A 41 6.70 11.60 4.27
C TYR A 41 6.20 12.46 3.11
N TRP A 42 4.89 12.62 3.02
CA TRP A 42 4.22 13.68 2.26
C TRP A 42 2.83 13.93 2.87
N PRO A 43 2.21 15.11 2.67
CA PRO A 43 0.98 15.50 3.36
C PRO A 43 -0.19 14.50 3.22
N ASN A 44 -0.32 13.86 2.07
CA ASN A 44 -1.45 12.98 1.72
C ASN A 44 -1.11 11.47 1.83
N LEU A 45 -0.02 11.10 2.49
CA LEU A 45 0.49 9.72 2.58
C LEU A 45 -0.56 8.67 2.95
N GLN A 46 -1.41 8.94 3.93
CA GLN A 46 -2.45 8.01 4.38
C GLN A 46 -3.51 7.76 3.28
N ASP A 47 -3.95 8.83 2.62
CA ASP A 47 -4.95 8.74 1.56
C ASP A 47 -4.39 8.09 0.30
N ASP A 48 -3.16 8.43 -0.06
CA ASP A 48 -2.51 7.90 -1.26
C ASP A 48 -2.20 6.41 -1.11
N THR A 49 -1.66 5.97 0.03
CA THR A 49 -1.47 4.54 0.31
C THR A 49 -2.81 3.79 0.29
N ALA A 50 -3.88 4.36 0.84
CA ALA A 50 -5.21 3.75 0.82
C ALA A 50 -5.78 3.66 -0.60
N ARG A 51 -5.65 4.71 -1.41
CA ARG A 51 -6.05 4.71 -2.82
C ARG A 51 -5.26 3.69 -3.63
N TYR A 52 -3.95 3.64 -3.43
CA TYR A 52 -3.05 2.73 -4.14
C TYR A 52 -3.35 1.25 -3.85
N VAL A 53 -3.54 0.89 -2.59
CA VAL A 53 -3.90 -0.49 -2.22
C VAL A 53 -5.30 -0.87 -2.73
N ARG A 54 -6.25 0.08 -2.71
CA ARG A 54 -7.61 -0.14 -3.25
C ARG A 54 -7.61 -0.36 -4.76
N SER A 55 -6.74 0.32 -5.51
CA SER A 55 -6.61 0.14 -6.96
C SER A 55 -5.76 -1.07 -7.37
N CYS A 56 -5.06 -1.71 -6.44
CA CYS A 56 -4.22 -2.87 -6.73
C CYS A 56 -5.05 -4.14 -6.98
N ASP A 57 -5.15 -4.57 -8.23
CA ASP A 57 -5.89 -5.78 -8.66
C ASP A 57 -5.45 -7.04 -7.88
N LYS A 58 -4.14 -7.24 -7.68
CA LYS A 58 -3.61 -8.37 -6.89
C LYS A 58 -4.16 -8.34 -5.47
N CYS A 59 -4.18 -7.18 -4.81
CA CYS A 59 -4.76 -7.05 -3.48
C CYS A 59 -6.27 -7.33 -3.49
N GLN A 60 -7.02 -6.81 -4.47
CA GLN A 60 -8.47 -6.98 -4.52
C GLN A 60 -8.89 -8.44 -4.78
N ARG A 61 -8.16 -9.17 -5.63
CA ARG A 61 -8.43 -10.60 -5.87
C ARG A 61 -8.28 -11.45 -4.61
N HIS A 62 -7.32 -11.14 -3.75
CA HIS A 62 -7.05 -11.92 -2.54
C HIS A 62 -7.82 -11.41 -1.31
N ALA A 63 -8.33 -10.18 -1.32
CA ALA A 63 -9.16 -9.64 -0.24
C ALA A 63 -10.47 -10.41 -0.07
N ASN A 64 -11.07 -10.85 -1.18
CA ASN A 64 -12.38 -11.54 -1.18
C ASN A 64 -12.30 -13.01 -0.73
N LEU A 65 -11.11 -13.62 -0.70
CA LEU A 65 -10.94 -15.01 -0.26
C LEU A 65 -11.31 -15.22 1.21
N TYR A 66 -11.29 -14.15 2.02
CA TYR A 66 -11.67 -14.20 3.43
C TYR A 66 -13.19 -14.09 3.68
N HIS A 67 -13.98 -13.75 2.65
CA HIS A 67 -15.44 -13.58 2.75
C HIS A 67 -16.24 -14.69 2.07
N ALA A 68 -15.58 -15.68 1.46
CA ALA A 68 -16.28 -16.86 0.96
C ALA A 68 -16.77 -17.70 2.16
N PRO A 69 -18.06 -18.09 2.22
CA PRO A 69 -18.52 -19.04 3.22
C PRO A 69 -17.74 -20.35 3.04
N CYS A 70 -17.40 -20.99 4.15
CA CYS A 70 -16.57 -22.19 4.19
C CYS A 70 -17.22 -23.41 3.49
N GLU A 71 -18.50 -23.35 3.15
CA GLU A 71 -19.24 -24.39 2.42
C GLU A 71 -20.27 -23.77 1.46
N PRO A 72 -20.47 -24.36 0.27
CA PRO A 72 -21.69 -24.16 -0.49
C PRO A 72 -22.87 -24.85 0.23
N LEU A 73 -23.99 -24.14 0.35
CA LEU A 73 -25.28 -24.71 0.76
C LEU A 73 -25.77 -25.75 -0.24
#